data_AF-A0A4R4X2G8-F1
#
_entry.id   AF-A0A4R4X2G8-F1
#
_cell.length_a   1.000
_cell.length_b   1.000
_cell.length_c   1.000
_cell.angle_alpha   90.00
_cell.angle_beta   90.00
_cell.angle_gamma   90.00
#
_symmetry.space_group_name_H-M   'P 1'
#
loop_
_entity.id
_entity.type
_entity.pdbx_description
1 polymer ?
#
loop_
_entity_poly.entity_id
_entity_poly.type
_entity_poly.pdbx_seq_one_letter_code
_entity_poly.pdbx_strand_id
1 'polypeptide(L)'
;MTPKKLVASLSAGALVLSVLTASNAAARPPQPPVKTPTSIGFGGAVSSVDPEATKVGLDVLRRGGNAVDAAVATAAALGVTEPYSAGIGGGGYFVYYSAKKRKVHTIDGRESAPAGMKIDSFVNPATGQPYPFAQLVTSGLSVGVPGTLATWDAALRKWGSLSLGKALKPAAELADRGFVVDQTFRGQTLDNKARFAQIVPTARLFLPNGDAPQVGSVFRNPDLADTYKLIGKKGLSAFYGGKLAAEMAATAQNPPKTADAVLPVFPGHLTTTDLAKYRVIDRAPTKVRYDGLDVYGMAPSSSGGTTVGEALNILTPQHLRQMSTPQALHTYLEASALAFADRGAYVGDPAYVDVPTKELLSRGFGAERSCLINPTTALTKPLPAGSPDGSYERCASGVPTAQRPDTEGLSTTHLVAADKWGNVVSYTLTIEQTGGSGITVPGRGFLLNNELTDFSAVPNESDPNRIQPGKRPRSSMSPTIVLRGGKPFLALGSPGGSTIITTVLQTLTNRLDRGMTLPQAVAAPRASQRNTATVTAEPSFIDAYETALTPYGHVLVPSGDAFTSAAEIGAVAALEFLPGGAILAAAEPTRRGGGSAGTVWEVYPR
;
A
#
# COMPACT_ATOMS: atom_id res chain seq x y z
N MET A 1 26.53 78.33 66.44
CA MET A 1 27.85 77.94 66.97
C MET A 1 27.77 76.50 67.44
N THR A 2 28.62 75.62 66.87
CA THR A 2 29.26 74.41 67.45
C THR A 2 28.63 73.67 68.65
N PRO A 3 28.88 72.34 68.81
CA PRO A 3 28.81 71.22 67.86
C PRO A 3 28.26 69.90 68.51
N LYS A 4 28.07 68.84 67.70
CA LYS A 4 28.35 67.39 67.96
C LYS A 4 27.71 66.73 69.23
N LYS A 5 27.04 65.57 69.19
CA LYS A 5 27.46 64.26 68.63
C LYS A 5 26.29 63.23 68.67
N LEU A 6 26.37 62.25 67.77
CA LEU A 6 25.52 61.06 67.54
C LEU A 6 25.32 60.14 68.77
N VAL A 7 24.20 59.39 68.80
CA VAL A 7 24.15 57.90 68.84
C VAL A 7 22.80 57.41 68.23
N ALA A 8 22.85 56.30 67.50
CA ALA A 8 21.82 55.67 66.67
C ALA A 8 20.72 54.89 67.44
N SER A 9 19.58 54.64 66.80
CA SER A 9 18.65 53.55 67.15
C SER A 9 17.84 53.10 65.92
N LEU A 10 17.68 51.77 65.83
CA LEU A 10 17.07 50.99 64.75
C LEU A 10 15.62 51.37 64.44
N SER A 11 15.21 51.26 63.18
CA SER A 11 13.81 51.10 62.79
C SER A 11 13.72 50.22 61.54
N ALA A 12 12.94 49.13 61.65
CA ALA A 12 12.74 48.10 60.66
C ALA A 12 11.97 48.63 59.43
N GLY A 13 12.54 48.46 58.24
CA GLY A 13 11.85 48.70 56.97
C GLY A 13 11.25 47.40 56.42
N ALA A 14 9.93 47.31 56.37
CA ALA A 14 9.23 46.25 55.65
C ALA A 14 9.26 46.59 54.14
N LEU A 15 10.07 45.84 53.38
CA LEU A 15 10.09 45.89 51.91
C LEU A 15 9.12 44.81 51.39
N VAL A 16 8.01 45.23 50.78
CA VAL A 16 7.10 44.32 50.07
C VAL A 16 7.75 43.93 48.75
N LEU A 17 8.35 42.74 48.67
CA LEU A 17 8.80 42.15 47.42
C LEU A 17 7.62 41.48 46.71
N SER A 18 7.16 42.07 45.61
CA SER A 18 6.27 41.42 44.65
C SER A 18 7.03 40.32 43.91
N VAL A 19 6.87 39.07 44.35
CA VAL A 19 7.41 37.90 43.64
C VAL A 19 6.56 37.66 42.40
N LEU A 20 7.04 38.10 41.23
CA LEU A 20 6.53 37.60 39.94
C LEU A 20 6.95 36.14 39.81
N THR A 21 6.07 35.22 40.19
CA THR A 21 6.18 33.82 39.79
C THR A 21 5.91 33.75 38.28
N ALA A 22 6.98 33.74 37.49
CA ALA A 22 6.90 33.32 36.10
C ALA A 22 6.47 31.85 36.09
N SER A 23 5.19 31.61 35.85
CA SER A 23 4.66 30.28 35.59
C SER A 23 5.41 29.72 34.38
N ASN A 24 6.40 28.86 34.61
CA ASN A 24 6.94 27.97 33.58
C ASN A 24 5.79 27.04 33.18
N ALA A 25 4.94 27.50 32.25
CA ALA A 25 4.04 26.63 31.53
C ALA A 25 4.93 25.66 30.76
N ALA A 26 5.12 24.46 31.32
CA ALA A 26 5.79 23.38 30.63
C ALA A 26 5.17 23.27 29.24
N ALA A 27 5.98 23.47 28.19
CA ALA A 27 5.52 23.41 26.82
C ALA A 27 4.82 22.06 26.63
N ARG A 28 3.51 22.10 26.33
CA ARG A 28 2.74 20.88 26.08
C ARG A 28 3.46 20.08 24.99
N PRO A 29 3.64 18.76 25.16
CA PRO A 29 4.24 17.94 24.12
C PRO A 29 3.44 18.12 22.82
N PRO A 30 4.12 18.21 21.67
CA PRO A 30 3.44 18.39 20.39
C PRO A 30 2.47 17.23 20.18
N GLN A 31 1.26 17.55 19.72
CA GLN A 31 0.23 16.55 19.47
C GLN A 31 0.33 16.02 18.04
N PRO A 32 0.06 14.71 17.82
CA PRO A 32 -0.07 14.18 16.48
C PRO A 32 -1.11 14.96 15.65
N PRO A 33 -0.88 15.16 14.35
CA PRO A 33 -1.85 15.81 13.47
C PRO A 33 -3.17 15.04 13.45
N VAL A 34 -4.28 15.77 13.50
CA VAL A 34 -5.62 15.18 13.43
C VAL A 34 -5.87 14.62 12.02
N LYS A 35 -6.26 13.35 11.95
CA LYS A 35 -6.67 12.70 10.70
C LYS A 35 -8.10 13.08 10.35
N THR A 36 -8.31 13.55 9.13
CA THR A 36 -9.62 13.94 8.60
C THR A 36 -9.98 13.00 7.46
N PRO A 37 -10.95 12.08 7.64
CA PRO A 37 -11.16 11.00 6.68
C PRO A 37 -11.96 11.43 5.45
N THR A 38 -12.57 12.63 5.44
CA THR A 38 -13.33 13.10 4.28
C THR A 38 -13.13 14.59 4.04
N SER A 39 -13.15 15.00 2.77
CA SER A 39 -13.12 16.41 2.36
C SER A 39 -13.86 16.55 1.02
N ILE A 40 -14.62 17.63 0.84
CA ILE A 40 -15.32 17.95 -0.40
C ILE A 40 -14.93 19.34 -0.85
N GLY A 41 -14.52 19.46 -2.11
CA GLY A 41 -13.95 20.70 -2.59
C GLY A 41 -13.60 20.73 -4.07
N PHE A 42 -12.87 21.77 -4.46
CA PHE A 42 -12.43 22.05 -5.82
C PHE A 42 -10.92 22.23 -5.90
N GLY A 43 -10.40 22.37 -7.13
CA GLY A 43 -8.99 22.70 -7.40
C GLY A 43 -8.02 21.50 -7.36
N GLY A 44 -8.49 20.34 -6.90
CA GLY A 44 -7.73 19.11 -6.77
C GLY A 44 -7.93 18.47 -5.41
N ALA A 45 -7.50 17.23 -5.27
CA ALA A 45 -7.69 16.42 -4.08
C ALA A 45 -6.54 15.43 -3.89
N VAL A 46 -6.26 15.09 -2.62
CA VAL A 46 -5.33 14.03 -2.24
C VAL A 46 -5.95 13.24 -1.09
N SER A 47 -5.80 11.93 -1.13
CA SER A 47 -6.10 11.05 -0.01
C SER A 47 -5.00 10.00 0.18
N SER A 48 -4.58 9.80 1.43
CA SER A 48 -3.63 8.77 1.85
C SER A 48 -3.88 8.39 3.32
N VAL A 49 -3.03 7.53 3.89
CA VAL A 49 -3.12 7.08 5.29
C VAL A 49 -2.51 8.07 6.30
N ASP A 50 -1.77 9.08 5.82
CA ASP A 50 -1.00 9.98 6.67
C ASP A 50 -1.30 11.47 6.38
N PRO A 51 -1.62 12.27 7.41
CA PRO A 51 -1.97 13.68 7.23
C PRO A 51 -0.80 14.56 6.77
N GLU A 52 0.45 14.28 7.16
CA GLU A 52 1.61 15.04 6.68
C GLU A 52 1.86 14.77 5.19
N ALA A 53 1.77 13.51 4.76
CA ALA A 53 1.87 13.16 3.34
C ALA A 53 0.72 13.75 2.50
N THR A 54 -0.52 13.67 2.99
CA THR A 54 -1.69 14.30 2.33
C THR A 54 -1.47 15.80 2.17
N LYS A 55 -0.97 16.47 3.22
CA LYS A 55 -0.64 17.88 3.19
C LYS A 55 0.44 18.21 2.16
N VAL A 56 1.50 17.41 2.07
CA VAL A 56 2.56 17.60 1.04
C VAL A 56 1.96 17.58 -0.36
N GLY A 57 1.11 16.60 -0.69
CA GLY A 57 0.45 16.52 -1.99
C GLY A 57 -0.45 17.72 -2.28
N LEU A 58 -1.24 18.16 -1.30
CA LEU A 58 -2.10 19.35 -1.43
C LEU A 58 -1.29 20.63 -1.64
N ASP A 59 -0.16 20.78 -0.95
CA ASP A 59 0.72 21.93 -1.11
C ASP A 59 1.36 21.97 -2.50
N VAL A 60 1.67 20.82 -3.09
CA VAL A 60 2.10 20.71 -4.49
C VAL A 60 0.99 21.18 -5.44
N LEU A 61 -0.25 20.72 -5.26
CA LEU A 61 -1.39 21.16 -6.07
C LEU A 61 -1.64 22.67 -5.93
N ARG A 62 -1.60 23.21 -4.71
CA ARG A 62 -1.74 24.67 -4.44
C ARG A 62 -0.69 25.50 -5.16
N ARG A 63 0.53 24.98 -5.29
CA ARG A 63 1.65 25.65 -5.97
C ARG A 63 1.66 25.41 -7.50
N GLY A 64 0.61 24.81 -8.04
CA GLY A 64 0.43 24.62 -9.48
C GLY A 64 1.01 23.33 -10.04
N GLY A 65 1.44 22.39 -9.20
CA GLY A 65 1.74 21.03 -9.63
C GLY A 65 0.47 20.27 -10.06
N ASN A 66 0.63 19.23 -10.86
CA ASN A 66 -0.46 18.40 -11.34
C ASN A 66 -0.64 17.12 -10.49
N ALA A 67 -1.61 16.27 -10.85
CA ALA A 67 -1.93 15.05 -10.08
C ALA A 67 -0.73 14.09 -9.95
N VAL A 68 0.14 14.05 -10.97
CA VAL A 68 1.34 13.21 -10.96
C VAL A 68 2.41 13.79 -10.04
N ASP A 69 2.62 15.10 -10.08
CA ASP A 69 3.53 15.79 -9.16
C ASP A 69 3.11 15.58 -7.70
N ALA A 70 1.81 15.76 -7.44
CA ALA A 70 1.23 15.56 -6.12
C ALA A 70 1.35 14.10 -5.66
N ALA A 71 1.02 13.13 -6.52
CA ALA A 71 1.14 11.71 -6.19
C ALA A 71 2.57 11.30 -5.82
N VAL A 72 3.57 11.76 -6.58
CA VAL A 72 4.98 11.46 -6.30
C VAL A 72 5.46 12.13 -5.01
N ALA A 73 5.09 13.40 -4.78
CA ALA A 73 5.46 14.10 -3.55
C ALA A 73 4.80 13.47 -2.31
N THR A 74 3.52 13.08 -2.40
CA THR A 74 2.81 12.34 -1.35
C THR A 74 3.48 10.99 -1.10
N ALA A 75 3.83 10.23 -2.14
CA ALA A 75 4.51 8.93 -2.00
C ALA A 75 5.88 9.07 -1.31
N ALA A 76 6.66 10.09 -1.68
CA ALA A 76 7.94 10.37 -1.07
C ALA A 76 7.80 10.73 0.42
N ALA A 77 6.76 11.49 0.78
CA ALA A 77 6.43 11.83 2.17
C ALA A 77 5.94 10.62 2.96
N LEU A 78 5.14 9.72 2.37
CA LEU A 78 4.78 8.44 2.98
C LEU A 78 6.02 7.58 3.26
N GLY A 79 7.05 7.62 2.42
CA GLY A 79 8.32 6.95 2.73
C GLY A 79 9.05 7.49 3.96
N VAL A 80 8.61 8.64 4.52
CA VAL A 80 9.12 9.24 5.76
C VAL A 80 8.21 8.91 6.94
N THR A 81 6.89 9.12 6.79
CA THR A 81 5.91 9.01 7.89
C THR A 81 5.35 7.60 8.06
N GLU A 82 5.36 6.80 6.99
CA GLU A 82 4.93 5.40 6.92
C GLU A 82 6.06 4.50 6.37
N PRO A 83 7.29 4.56 6.93
CA PRO A 83 8.46 3.90 6.35
C PRO A 83 8.37 2.38 6.37
N TYR A 84 7.42 1.83 7.14
CA TYR A 84 7.15 0.40 7.26
C TYR A 84 6.33 -0.17 6.11
N SER A 85 5.65 0.69 5.35
CA SER A 85 4.71 0.27 4.30
C SER A 85 5.27 0.50 2.91
N ALA A 86 6.06 1.55 2.71
CA ALA A 86 6.60 1.91 1.40
C ALA A 86 7.85 2.80 1.50
N GLY A 87 8.60 2.87 0.40
CA GLY A 87 9.72 3.78 0.28
C GLY A 87 10.52 3.55 -1.01
N ILE A 88 11.62 4.29 -1.17
CA ILE A 88 12.51 4.15 -2.33
C ILE A 88 13.20 2.78 -2.42
N GLY A 89 13.21 2.01 -1.33
CA GLY A 89 13.72 0.64 -1.29
C GLY A 89 12.73 -0.44 -1.75
N GLY A 90 11.53 -0.08 -2.23
CA GLY A 90 10.53 -1.01 -2.77
C GLY A 90 10.08 -0.69 -4.19
N GLY A 91 8.81 -0.93 -4.49
CA GLY A 91 8.22 -0.84 -5.82
C GLY A 91 6.71 -0.60 -5.78
N GLY A 92 6.06 -0.56 -6.95
CA GLY A 92 4.62 -0.32 -7.01
C GLY A 92 4.05 -0.17 -8.42
N TYR A 93 2.77 0.17 -8.48
CA TYR A 93 2.00 0.27 -9.72
C TYR A 93 1.25 1.58 -9.84
N PHE A 94 1.61 2.38 -10.86
CA PHE A 94 1.09 3.73 -11.05
C PHE A 94 0.00 3.72 -12.13
N VAL A 95 -1.25 4.03 -11.78
CA VAL A 95 -2.37 4.11 -12.73
C VAL A 95 -2.79 5.57 -12.90
N TYR A 96 -2.73 6.05 -14.13
CA TYR A 96 -2.89 7.47 -14.47
C TYR A 96 -3.96 7.67 -15.54
N TYR A 97 -4.97 8.49 -15.24
CA TYR A 97 -5.89 9.03 -16.24
C TYR A 97 -5.41 10.41 -16.70
N SER A 98 -5.16 10.54 -18.00
CA SER A 98 -4.92 11.83 -18.64
C SER A 98 -6.23 12.44 -19.11
N ALA A 99 -6.62 13.59 -18.56
CA ALA A 99 -7.80 14.32 -19.03
C ALA A 99 -7.63 14.83 -20.46
N LYS A 100 -6.43 15.31 -20.80
CA LYS A 100 -6.09 15.81 -22.14
C LYS A 100 -6.27 14.73 -23.22
N LYS A 101 -5.85 13.49 -22.93
CA LYS A 101 -5.93 12.37 -23.89
C LYS A 101 -7.17 11.49 -23.69
N ARG A 102 -7.92 11.69 -22.59
CA ARG A 102 -9.04 10.86 -22.14
C ARG A 102 -8.69 9.37 -22.12
N LYS A 103 -7.49 9.05 -21.64
CA LYS A 103 -6.91 7.71 -21.67
C LYS A 103 -6.26 7.37 -20.33
N VAL A 104 -6.42 6.11 -19.93
CA VAL A 104 -5.71 5.52 -18.78
C VAL A 104 -4.40 4.89 -19.24
N HIS A 105 -3.35 5.13 -18.48
CA HIS A 105 -1.98 4.65 -18.66
C HIS A 105 -1.52 3.98 -17.37
N THR A 106 -0.62 3.00 -17.46
CA THR A 106 0.00 2.41 -16.27
C THR A 106 1.50 2.27 -16.40
N ILE A 107 2.18 2.37 -15.25
CA ILE A 107 3.61 2.05 -15.09
C ILE A 107 3.71 0.90 -14.09
N ASP A 108 4.30 -0.20 -14.55
CA ASP A 108 4.75 -1.31 -13.71
C ASP A 108 6.15 -0.99 -13.18
N GLY A 109 6.18 -0.63 -11.90
CA GLY A 109 7.36 -0.36 -11.10
C GLY A 109 7.68 -1.48 -10.12
N ARG A 110 7.18 -2.69 -10.36
CA ARG A 110 7.43 -3.86 -9.51
C ARG A 110 8.91 -4.19 -9.47
N GLU A 111 9.37 -4.65 -8.32
CA GLU A 111 10.70 -5.19 -8.10
C GLU A 111 10.94 -6.41 -8.99
N SER A 112 12.20 -6.65 -9.36
CA SER A 112 12.59 -7.84 -10.11
C SER A 112 13.57 -8.70 -9.31
N ALA A 113 13.52 -10.01 -9.50
CA ALA A 113 14.51 -10.94 -8.97
C ALA A 113 15.91 -10.60 -9.53
N PRO A 114 16.95 -10.52 -8.68
CA PRO A 114 18.34 -10.44 -9.12
C PRO A 114 18.72 -11.59 -10.05
N ALA A 115 19.70 -11.38 -10.93
CA ALA A 115 20.14 -12.38 -11.90
C ALA A 115 20.66 -13.69 -11.26
N GLY A 116 21.10 -13.64 -10.00
CA GLY A 116 21.60 -14.79 -9.25
C GLY A 116 20.53 -15.70 -8.64
N MET A 117 19.25 -15.32 -8.69
CA MET A 117 18.16 -16.11 -8.10
C MET A 117 17.85 -17.36 -8.94
N LYS A 118 17.54 -18.48 -8.28
CA LYS A 118 17.15 -19.76 -8.89
C LYS A 118 15.76 -20.17 -8.39
N ILE A 119 15.13 -21.13 -9.06
CA ILE A 119 13.80 -21.63 -8.69
C ILE A 119 13.75 -22.16 -7.24
N ASP A 120 14.87 -22.68 -6.75
CA ASP A 120 15.07 -23.24 -5.42
C ASP A 120 15.77 -22.28 -4.45
N SER A 121 15.90 -20.99 -4.77
CA SER A 121 16.55 -20.00 -3.89
C SER A 121 15.92 -19.91 -2.50
N PHE A 122 14.65 -20.30 -2.32
CA PHE A 122 13.97 -20.34 -1.02
C PHE A 122 13.96 -21.72 -0.37
N VAL A 123 14.69 -22.69 -0.89
CA VAL A 123 14.82 -24.03 -0.32
C VAL A 123 16.06 -24.08 0.56
N ASN A 124 15.90 -24.63 1.76
CA ASN A 124 17.02 -24.91 2.64
C ASN A 124 17.82 -26.10 2.07
N PRO A 125 19.10 -25.91 1.69
CA PRO A 125 19.89 -26.99 1.08
C PRO A 125 20.16 -28.15 2.03
N ALA A 126 20.08 -27.94 3.36
CA ALA A 126 20.28 -28.99 4.35
C ALA A 126 19.04 -29.88 4.52
N THR A 127 17.83 -29.37 4.30
CA THR A 127 16.58 -30.11 4.54
C THR A 127 15.81 -30.44 3.25
N GLY A 128 16.11 -29.77 2.14
CA GLY A 128 15.35 -29.86 0.90
C GLY A 128 13.95 -29.27 0.99
N GLN A 129 13.60 -28.59 2.09
CA GLN A 129 12.30 -27.97 2.31
C GLN A 129 12.38 -26.44 2.16
N PRO A 130 11.29 -25.76 1.76
CA PRO A 130 11.24 -24.30 1.77
C PRO A 130 11.56 -23.73 3.16
N TYR A 131 12.28 -22.61 3.19
CA TYR A 131 12.44 -21.84 4.41
C TYR A 131 11.07 -21.35 4.91
N PRO A 132 10.79 -21.40 6.22
CA PRO A 132 9.61 -20.77 6.79
C PRO A 132 9.55 -19.29 6.44
N PHE A 133 8.36 -18.76 6.16
CA PHE A 133 8.16 -17.35 5.78
C PHE A 133 8.87 -16.37 6.73
N ALA A 134 8.74 -16.56 8.05
CA ALA A 134 9.39 -15.73 9.07
C ALA A 134 10.93 -15.64 8.92
N GLN A 135 11.57 -16.65 8.34
CA GLN A 135 13.01 -16.66 8.05
C GLN A 135 13.37 -15.99 6.72
N LEU A 136 12.46 -16.03 5.74
CA LEU A 136 12.66 -15.39 4.43
C LEU A 136 12.48 -13.88 4.50
N VAL A 137 11.54 -13.39 5.32
CA VAL A 137 11.22 -11.97 5.39
C VAL A 137 12.42 -11.17 5.88
N THR A 138 13.04 -11.55 7.01
CA THR A 138 14.15 -10.78 7.59
C THR A 138 15.47 -11.20 6.97
N SER A 139 15.64 -10.96 5.68
CA SER A 139 16.75 -11.52 4.91
C SER A 139 17.13 -10.66 3.71
N GLY A 140 18.40 -10.73 3.30
CA GLY A 140 18.82 -10.21 2.00
C GLY A 140 18.32 -11.07 0.84
N LEU A 141 18.05 -12.36 1.09
CA LEU A 141 17.57 -13.33 0.11
C LEU A 141 16.23 -12.94 -0.53
N SER A 142 15.39 -12.21 0.20
CA SER A 142 14.08 -11.76 -0.25
C SER A 142 14.10 -10.37 -0.90
N VAL A 143 15.26 -9.70 -0.95
CA VAL A 143 15.37 -8.34 -1.50
C VAL A 143 15.34 -8.38 -3.03
N GLY A 144 14.29 -7.80 -3.60
CA GLY A 144 14.18 -7.52 -5.03
C GLY A 144 14.84 -6.20 -5.42
N VAL A 145 15.10 -6.01 -6.71
CA VAL A 145 15.65 -4.75 -7.24
C VAL A 145 14.61 -3.62 -7.08
N PRO A 146 14.86 -2.57 -6.28
CA PRO A 146 13.84 -1.55 -6.00
C PRO A 146 13.41 -0.74 -7.23
N GLY A 147 12.09 -0.60 -7.43
CA GLY A 147 11.49 0.07 -8.59
C GLY A 147 10.81 1.42 -8.33
N THR A 148 10.60 1.79 -7.07
CA THR A 148 9.85 3.02 -6.69
C THR A 148 10.42 4.27 -7.33
N LEU A 149 11.73 4.49 -7.23
CA LEU A 149 12.33 5.74 -7.70
C LEU A 149 12.30 5.87 -9.23
N ALA A 150 12.55 4.79 -9.96
CA ALA A 150 12.42 4.78 -11.42
C ALA A 150 10.97 5.03 -11.86
N THR A 151 9.98 4.57 -11.08
CA THR A 151 8.56 4.84 -11.34
C THR A 151 8.23 6.31 -11.21
N TRP A 152 8.68 6.94 -10.13
CA TRP A 152 8.47 8.36 -9.88
C TRP A 152 9.10 9.24 -10.96
N ASP A 153 10.36 8.97 -11.32
CA ASP A 153 11.05 9.70 -12.37
C ASP A 153 10.38 9.52 -13.75
N ALA A 154 9.98 8.29 -14.11
CA ALA A 154 9.28 8.02 -15.35
C ALA A 154 7.91 8.74 -15.41
N ALA A 155 7.14 8.70 -14.32
CA ALA A 155 5.84 9.37 -14.24
C ALA A 155 6.00 10.90 -14.37
N LEU A 156 6.93 11.50 -13.61
CA LEU A 156 7.20 12.94 -13.67
C LEU A 156 7.66 13.38 -15.07
N ARG A 157 8.56 12.63 -15.71
CA ARG A 157 9.04 12.96 -17.07
C ARG A 157 7.95 12.86 -18.12
N LYS A 158 7.05 11.89 -18.02
CA LYS A 158 5.99 11.66 -19.01
C LYS A 158 4.80 12.59 -18.80
N TRP A 159 4.43 12.86 -17.55
CA TRP A 159 3.13 13.42 -17.19
C TRP A 159 3.19 14.49 -16.10
N GLY A 160 4.30 14.63 -15.38
CA GLY A 160 4.49 15.66 -14.36
C GLY A 160 4.88 17.03 -14.92
N SER A 161 4.98 17.99 -14.03
CA SER A 161 5.53 19.33 -14.28
C SER A 161 6.74 19.64 -13.39
N LEU A 162 7.00 18.84 -12.35
CA LEU A 162 8.16 18.95 -11.48
C LEU A 162 9.30 18.03 -11.92
N SER A 163 10.54 18.47 -11.67
CA SER A 163 11.67 17.55 -11.67
C SER A 163 11.63 16.63 -10.46
N LEU A 164 12.27 15.45 -10.55
CA LEU A 164 12.39 14.52 -9.42
C LEU A 164 12.89 15.21 -8.15
N GLY A 165 13.94 16.03 -8.25
CA GLY A 165 14.46 16.77 -7.09
C GLY A 165 13.45 17.75 -6.47
N LYS A 166 12.62 18.42 -7.29
CA LYS A 166 11.55 19.28 -6.76
C LYS A 166 10.44 18.48 -6.09
N ALA A 167 10.09 17.31 -6.62
CA ALA A 167 9.08 16.44 -6.04
C ALA A 167 9.54 15.78 -4.73
N LEU A 168 10.83 15.44 -4.60
CA LEU A 168 11.41 14.86 -3.38
C LEU A 168 11.71 15.88 -2.27
N LYS A 169 11.87 17.16 -2.63
CA LYS A 169 12.28 18.21 -1.67
C LYS A 169 11.37 18.29 -0.43
N PRO A 170 10.02 18.31 -0.53
CA PRO A 170 9.16 18.36 0.65
C PRO A 170 9.35 17.18 1.59
N ALA A 171 9.56 15.98 1.04
CA ALA A 171 9.82 14.78 1.83
C ALA A 171 11.20 14.83 2.51
N ALA A 172 12.21 15.39 1.84
CA ALA A 172 13.53 15.61 2.45
C ALA A 172 13.45 16.60 3.63
N GLU A 173 12.68 17.68 3.48
CA GLU A 173 12.43 18.65 4.55
C GLU A 173 11.65 18.03 5.72
N LEU A 174 10.65 17.19 5.41
CA LEU A 174 9.89 16.43 6.41
C LEU A 174 10.78 15.44 7.18
N ALA A 175 11.64 14.68 6.49
CA ALA A 175 12.56 13.73 7.11
C ALA A 175 13.60 14.44 8.00
N ASP A 176 14.08 15.61 7.58
CA ASP A 176 15.03 16.40 8.34
C ASP A 176 14.37 17.03 9.57
N ARG A 177 13.24 17.72 9.43
CA ARG A 177 12.56 18.38 10.57
C ARG A 177 11.90 17.39 11.53
N GLY A 178 11.46 16.25 11.00
CA GLY A 178 10.70 15.22 11.70
C GLY A 178 9.20 15.46 11.77
N PHE A 179 8.51 14.49 12.33
CA PHE A 179 7.06 14.50 12.59
C PHE A 179 6.76 13.94 13.98
N VAL A 180 5.57 14.26 14.48
CA VAL A 180 5.13 13.81 15.80
C VAL A 180 4.66 12.35 15.70
N VAL A 181 5.23 11.49 16.53
CA VAL A 181 4.90 10.07 16.60
C VAL A 181 3.49 9.88 17.13
N ASP A 182 2.66 9.16 16.39
CA ASP A 182 1.32 8.74 16.81
C ASP A 182 1.30 7.28 17.30
N GLN A 183 0.13 6.81 17.71
CA GLN A 183 -0.03 5.42 18.19
C GLN A 183 0.23 4.40 17.08
N THR A 184 -0.15 4.69 15.83
CA THR A 184 0.05 3.80 14.69
C THR A 184 1.54 3.58 14.43
N PHE A 185 2.32 4.65 14.33
CA PHE A 185 3.76 4.57 14.10
C PHE A 185 4.44 3.79 15.22
N ARG A 186 4.12 4.09 16.49
CA ARG A 186 4.67 3.35 17.64
C ARG A 186 4.29 1.87 17.58
N GLY A 187 3.02 1.55 17.36
CA GLY A 187 2.51 0.18 17.27
C GLY A 187 3.23 -0.62 16.19
N GLN A 188 3.31 -0.11 14.96
CA GLN A 188 3.98 -0.77 13.85
C GLN A 188 5.50 -0.94 14.09
N THR A 189 6.12 -0.03 14.83
CA THR A 189 7.52 -0.18 15.27
C THR A 189 7.66 -1.34 16.25
N LEU A 190 6.74 -1.44 17.23
CA LEU A 190 6.74 -2.49 18.25
C LEU A 190 6.47 -3.86 17.64
N ASP A 191 5.55 -3.95 16.68
CA ASP A 191 5.27 -5.18 15.92
C ASP A 191 6.52 -5.71 15.20
N ASN A 192 7.45 -4.82 14.84
CA ASN A 192 8.72 -5.16 14.19
C ASN A 192 9.92 -5.17 15.13
N LYS A 193 9.75 -4.87 16.42
CA LYS A 193 10.86 -4.67 17.37
C LYS A 193 11.84 -5.84 17.39
N ALA A 194 11.32 -7.07 17.43
CA ALA A 194 12.14 -8.28 17.46
C ALA A 194 13.05 -8.40 16.24
N ARG A 195 12.53 -8.04 15.05
CA ARG A 195 13.26 -8.08 13.77
C ARG A 195 14.24 -6.92 13.65
N PHE A 196 13.79 -5.70 13.97
CA PHE A 196 14.60 -4.48 13.88
C PHE A 196 15.78 -4.49 14.83
N ALA A 197 15.63 -5.08 16.02
CA ALA A 197 16.72 -5.24 16.98
C ALA A 197 17.89 -6.07 16.44
N GLN A 198 17.68 -6.93 15.44
CA GLN A 198 18.72 -7.78 14.86
C GLN A 198 19.62 -7.07 13.86
N ILE A 199 19.23 -5.88 13.38
CA ILE A 199 19.92 -5.16 12.30
C ILE A 199 20.41 -3.80 12.83
N VAL A 200 21.73 -3.62 12.89
CA VAL A 200 22.38 -2.45 13.53
C VAL A 200 21.84 -1.09 13.05
N PRO A 201 21.79 -0.77 11.74
CA PRO A 201 21.27 0.52 11.28
C PRO A 201 19.76 0.66 11.54
N THR A 202 19.00 -0.43 11.50
CA THR A 202 17.55 -0.41 11.74
C THR A 202 17.23 -0.17 13.21
N ALA A 203 17.91 -0.88 14.13
CA ALA A 203 17.80 -0.68 15.56
C ALA A 203 18.17 0.76 15.96
N ARG A 204 19.24 1.31 15.38
CA ARG A 204 19.65 2.70 15.64
C ARG A 204 18.57 3.71 15.24
N LEU A 205 17.94 3.50 14.10
CA LEU A 205 16.95 4.43 13.55
C LEU A 205 15.60 4.30 14.27
N PHE A 206 15.07 3.08 14.37
CA PHE A 206 13.69 2.83 14.82
C PHE A 206 13.57 2.38 16.28
N LEU A 207 14.67 1.98 16.92
CA LEU A 207 14.69 1.57 18.33
C LEU A 207 15.73 2.37 19.13
N PRO A 208 15.68 3.73 19.11
CA PRO A 208 16.62 4.53 19.88
C PRO A 208 16.51 4.16 21.37
N ASN A 209 17.65 3.86 21.99
CA ASN A 209 17.73 3.35 23.37
C ASN A 209 17.02 1.99 23.59
N GLY A 210 16.82 1.19 22.54
CA GLY A 210 16.27 -0.16 22.61
C GLY A 210 14.74 -0.26 22.60
N ASP A 211 14.02 0.85 22.41
CA ASP A 211 12.56 0.84 22.31
C ASP A 211 12.03 1.74 21.19
N ALA A 212 10.79 1.50 20.77
CA ALA A 212 10.10 2.34 19.80
C ALA A 212 9.98 3.80 20.32
N PRO A 213 10.00 4.80 19.42
CA PRO A 213 9.71 6.19 19.77
C PRO A 213 8.38 6.34 20.50
N GLN A 214 8.35 7.22 21.52
CA GLN A 214 7.16 7.43 22.34
C GLN A 214 6.15 8.31 21.61
N VAL A 215 4.85 8.09 21.84
CA VAL A 215 3.79 8.94 21.28
C VAL A 215 3.96 10.38 21.78
N GLY A 216 3.84 11.34 20.87
CA GLY A 216 4.09 12.77 21.14
C GLY A 216 5.57 13.18 21.06
N SER A 217 6.51 12.23 20.93
CA SER A 217 7.90 12.55 20.58
C SER A 217 8.04 12.89 19.10
N VAL A 218 9.16 13.52 18.72
CA VAL A 218 9.47 13.83 17.31
C VAL A 218 10.43 12.79 16.76
N PHE A 219 10.01 12.08 15.71
CA PHE A 219 10.87 11.18 14.96
C PHE A 219 11.54 11.93 13.80
N ARG A 220 12.85 11.78 13.64
CA ARG A 220 13.66 12.41 12.57
C ARG A 220 14.46 11.35 11.84
N ASN A 221 14.65 11.55 10.53
CA ASN A 221 15.45 10.68 9.68
C ASN A 221 16.37 11.51 8.75
N PRO A 222 17.44 12.12 9.32
CA PRO A 222 18.36 12.96 8.55
C PRO A 222 19.08 12.19 7.43
N ASP A 223 19.36 10.89 7.63
CA ASP A 223 19.97 10.04 6.61
C ASP A 223 19.09 9.92 5.36
N LEU A 224 17.76 9.77 5.53
CA LEU A 224 16.82 9.75 4.41
C LEU A 224 16.70 11.13 3.77
N ALA A 225 16.71 12.20 4.57
CA ALA A 225 16.71 13.57 4.05
C ALA A 225 17.90 13.81 3.11
N ASP A 226 19.10 13.40 3.53
CA ASP A 226 20.32 13.54 2.75
C ASP A 226 20.35 12.60 1.54
N THR A 227 19.75 11.42 1.66
CA THR A 227 19.54 10.51 0.51
C THR A 227 18.62 11.13 -0.53
N TYR A 228 17.48 11.72 -0.13
CA TYR A 228 16.60 12.45 -1.04
C TYR A 228 17.26 13.69 -1.66
N LYS A 229 18.06 14.45 -0.91
CA LYS A 229 18.86 15.56 -1.45
C LYS A 229 19.89 15.08 -2.48
N LEU A 230 20.58 13.98 -2.21
CA LEU A 230 21.55 13.36 -3.12
C LEU A 230 20.87 12.94 -4.44
N ILE A 231 19.74 12.24 -4.33
CA ILE A 231 18.95 11.81 -5.49
C ILE A 231 18.40 13.03 -6.24
N GLY A 232 17.91 14.05 -5.53
CA GLY A 232 17.42 15.28 -6.15
C GLY A 232 18.50 16.01 -6.96
N LYS A 233 19.76 15.93 -6.52
CA LYS A 233 20.91 16.54 -7.22
C LYS A 233 21.41 15.71 -8.40
N LYS A 234 21.48 14.38 -8.25
CA LYS A 234 22.13 13.48 -9.22
C LYS A 234 21.16 12.70 -10.11
N GLY A 235 19.87 12.71 -9.79
CA GLY A 235 18.84 11.91 -10.44
C GLY A 235 19.03 10.41 -10.21
N LEU A 236 18.49 9.61 -11.13
CA LEU A 236 18.50 8.14 -11.05
C LEU A 236 19.92 7.53 -10.98
N SER A 237 20.94 8.19 -11.53
CA SER A 237 22.30 7.65 -11.55
C SER A 237 22.92 7.51 -10.16
N ALA A 238 22.41 8.23 -9.14
CA ALA A 238 22.84 8.03 -7.77
C ALA A 238 22.27 6.75 -7.16
N PHE A 239 21.05 6.35 -7.54
CA PHE A 239 20.35 5.22 -6.92
C PHE A 239 20.60 3.91 -7.68
N TYR A 240 20.49 3.95 -9.01
CA TYR A 240 20.70 2.79 -9.89
C TYR A 240 22.15 2.67 -10.39
N GLY A 241 23.04 3.55 -9.92
CA GLY A 241 24.47 3.52 -10.20
C GLY A 241 25.29 4.14 -9.08
N GLY A 242 26.62 4.12 -9.24
CA GLY A 242 27.53 4.77 -8.30
C GLY A 242 27.50 4.21 -6.87
N LYS A 243 27.82 5.07 -5.89
CA LYS A 243 28.08 4.67 -4.50
C LYS A 243 26.85 4.09 -3.79
N LEU A 244 25.67 4.70 -3.95
CA LEU A 244 24.47 4.22 -3.26
C LEU A 244 23.97 2.89 -3.85
N ALA A 245 24.12 2.65 -5.16
CA ALA A 245 23.88 1.32 -5.72
C ALA A 245 24.81 0.25 -5.12
N ALA A 246 26.10 0.57 -4.95
CA ALA A 246 27.07 -0.33 -4.33
C ALA A 246 26.75 -0.61 -2.84
N GLU A 247 26.34 0.40 -2.09
CA GLU A 247 25.93 0.24 -0.68
C GLU A 247 24.67 -0.62 -0.56
N MET A 248 23.67 -0.46 -1.44
CA MET A 248 22.47 -1.31 -1.45
C MET A 248 22.82 -2.77 -1.74
N ALA A 249 23.59 -3.03 -2.80
CA ALA A 249 24.01 -4.39 -3.15
C ALA A 249 24.82 -5.04 -2.02
N ALA A 250 25.80 -4.31 -1.46
CA ALA A 250 26.60 -4.80 -0.34
C ALA A 250 25.77 -5.08 0.91
N THR A 251 24.77 -4.24 1.21
CA THR A 251 23.87 -4.42 2.35
C THR A 251 22.98 -5.66 2.18
N ALA A 252 22.42 -5.86 0.99
CA ALA A 252 21.59 -7.03 0.70
C ALA A 252 22.43 -8.32 0.75
N GLN A 253 23.64 -8.31 0.19
CA GLN A 253 24.54 -9.47 0.19
C GLN A 253 25.13 -9.77 1.57
N ASN A 254 25.41 -8.73 2.38
CA ASN A 254 25.99 -8.85 3.71
C ASN A 254 25.19 -8.01 4.72
N PRO A 255 24.01 -8.47 5.15
CA PRO A 255 23.16 -7.72 6.07
C PRO A 255 23.89 -7.38 7.39
N PRO A 256 23.86 -6.09 7.84
CA PRO A 256 24.60 -5.63 9.02
C PRO A 256 23.89 -6.04 10.32
N LYS A 257 24.06 -7.32 10.69
CA LYS A 257 23.49 -7.92 11.90
C LYS A 257 24.15 -7.42 13.19
N THR A 258 23.42 -7.47 14.30
CA THR A 258 24.00 -7.34 15.65
C THR A 258 24.81 -8.60 16.00
N ALA A 259 25.71 -8.48 16.98
CA ALA A 259 26.58 -9.59 17.41
C ALA A 259 25.79 -10.73 18.09
N ASP A 260 24.66 -10.39 18.69
CA ASP A 260 23.72 -11.28 19.40
C ASP A 260 22.52 -11.68 18.54
N ALA A 261 22.59 -11.47 17.21
CA ALA A 261 21.47 -11.74 16.34
C ALA A 261 21.09 -13.23 16.33
N VAL A 262 19.81 -13.52 16.64
CA VAL A 262 19.25 -14.87 16.72
C VAL A 262 18.39 -15.24 15.51
N LEU A 263 17.95 -14.25 14.72
CA LEU A 263 17.20 -14.53 13.49
C LEU A 263 18.14 -14.90 12.34
N PRO A 264 17.78 -15.88 11.49
CA PRO A 264 18.54 -16.19 10.30
C PRO A 264 18.36 -15.07 9.27
N VAL A 265 19.34 -14.17 9.18
CA VAL A 265 19.38 -13.14 8.13
C VAL A 265 20.30 -13.64 7.00
N PHE A 266 19.70 -14.26 5.99
CA PHE A 266 20.45 -14.87 4.88
C PHE A 266 20.99 -13.80 3.91
N PRO A 267 22.15 -14.05 3.28
CA PRO A 267 22.69 -13.17 2.26
C PRO A 267 21.80 -13.16 1.00
N GLY A 268 21.68 -11.98 0.39
CA GLY A 268 20.93 -11.76 -0.84
C GLY A 268 21.74 -11.90 -2.12
N HIS A 269 21.02 -11.83 -3.25
CA HIS A 269 21.61 -11.92 -4.59
C HIS A 269 21.71 -10.58 -5.34
N LEU A 270 21.23 -9.49 -4.75
CA LEU A 270 21.20 -8.16 -5.39
C LEU A 270 22.61 -7.67 -5.74
N THR A 271 22.85 -7.35 -7.01
CA THR A 271 24.12 -6.76 -7.48
C THR A 271 23.94 -5.34 -8.03
N THR A 272 25.06 -4.61 -8.18
CA THR A 272 25.07 -3.32 -8.88
C THR A 272 24.67 -3.44 -10.35
N THR A 273 24.94 -4.58 -10.98
CA THR A 273 24.50 -4.87 -12.35
C THR A 273 22.99 -5.01 -12.44
N ASP A 274 22.35 -5.66 -11.47
CA ASP A 274 20.89 -5.76 -11.41
C ASP A 274 20.24 -4.38 -11.28
N LEU A 275 20.76 -3.56 -10.36
CA LEU A 275 20.33 -2.16 -10.18
C LEU A 275 20.51 -1.34 -11.48
N ALA A 276 21.67 -1.42 -12.12
CA ALA A 276 21.96 -0.66 -13.34
C ALA A 276 21.08 -1.06 -14.53
N LYS A 277 20.62 -2.33 -14.58
CA LYS A 277 19.76 -2.86 -15.64
C LYS A 277 18.26 -2.62 -15.39
N TYR A 278 17.85 -2.32 -14.16
CA TYR A 278 16.44 -2.15 -13.83
C TYR A 278 15.77 -1.05 -14.64
N ARG A 279 14.58 -1.34 -15.17
CA ARG A 279 13.72 -0.37 -15.87
C ARG A 279 12.28 -0.61 -15.49
N VAL A 280 11.47 0.45 -15.44
CA VAL A 280 10.01 0.33 -15.35
C VAL A 280 9.41 -0.04 -16.70
N ILE A 281 8.22 -0.63 -16.70
CA ILE A 281 7.54 -1.08 -17.91
C ILE A 281 6.21 -0.31 -18.05
N ASP A 282 5.97 0.30 -19.21
CA ASP A 282 4.63 0.81 -19.52
C ASP A 282 3.73 -0.37 -19.89
N ARG A 283 2.56 -0.45 -19.25
CA ARG A 283 1.58 -1.49 -19.59
C ARG A 283 0.27 -0.87 -20.06
N ALA A 284 -0.42 -1.58 -20.95
CA ALA A 284 -1.82 -1.27 -21.20
C ALA A 284 -2.61 -1.63 -19.93
N PRO A 285 -3.48 -0.75 -19.41
CA PRO A 285 -4.30 -1.08 -18.25
C PRO A 285 -5.24 -2.24 -18.55
N THR A 286 -5.63 -2.99 -17.51
CA THR A 286 -6.81 -3.85 -17.64
C THR A 286 -8.05 -2.98 -17.82
N LYS A 287 -9.06 -3.53 -18.49
CA LYS A 287 -10.35 -2.85 -18.68
C LYS A 287 -11.48 -3.86 -18.68
N VAL A 288 -12.48 -3.65 -17.84
CA VAL A 288 -13.79 -4.32 -17.93
C VAL A 288 -14.92 -3.30 -17.96
N ARG A 289 -16.11 -3.72 -18.40
CA ARG A 289 -17.31 -2.90 -18.39
C ARG A 289 -18.33 -3.45 -17.40
N TYR A 290 -18.55 -2.72 -16.32
CA TYR A 290 -19.45 -3.07 -15.22
C TYR A 290 -20.58 -2.05 -15.13
N ASP A 291 -21.81 -2.47 -15.38
CA ASP A 291 -23.03 -1.64 -15.31
C ASP A 291 -22.91 -0.26 -16.01
N GLY A 292 -22.38 -0.26 -17.24
CA GLY A 292 -22.19 0.96 -18.03
C GLY A 292 -20.96 1.80 -17.69
N LEU A 293 -20.19 1.40 -16.67
CA LEU A 293 -18.92 2.00 -16.28
C LEU A 293 -17.75 1.24 -16.89
N ASP A 294 -16.68 1.97 -17.21
CA ASP A 294 -15.40 1.37 -17.58
C ASP A 294 -14.50 1.32 -16.35
N VAL A 295 -14.14 0.12 -15.88
CA VAL A 295 -13.26 -0.09 -14.73
C VAL A 295 -11.87 -0.43 -15.24
N TYR A 296 -10.89 0.41 -14.90
CA TYR A 296 -9.49 0.23 -15.26
C TYR A 296 -8.66 -0.13 -14.04
N GLY A 297 -7.74 -1.08 -14.21
CA GLY A 297 -6.78 -1.48 -13.19
C GLY A 297 -5.39 -1.73 -13.75
N MET A 298 -4.51 -2.23 -12.89
CA MET A 298 -3.16 -2.60 -13.27
C MET A 298 -3.11 -3.97 -13.97
N ALA A 299 -2.37 -4.05 -15.07
CA ALA A 299 -2.09 -5.31 -15.78
C ALA A 299 -1.02 -6.17 -15.08
N PRO A 300 -0.92 -7.46 -15.42
CA PRO A 300 0.18 -8.33 -14.98
C PRO A 300 1.53 -7.65 -15.20
N SER A 301 2.48 -7.65 -14.25
CA SER A 301 2.64 -8.60 -13.14
C SER A 301 1.76 -8.41 -11.90
N SER A 302 0.93 -7.36 -11.83
CA SER A 302 -0.13 -7.32 -10.82
C SER A 302 -1.29 -8.23 -11.24
N SER A 303 -1.81 -9.01 -10.31
CA SER A 303 -3.07 -9.74 -10.43
C SER A 303 -4.30 -8.89 -10.10
N GLY A 304 -4.10 -7.69 -9.55
CA GLY A 304 -5.18 -6.87 -9.03
C GLY A 304 -6.23 -6.51 -10.08
N GLY A 305 -5.79 -5.92 -11.19
CA GLY A 305 -6.70 -5.48 -12.24
C GLY A 305 -7.39 -6.62 -12.99
N THR A 306 -6.75 -7.80 -13.10
CA THR A 306 -7.36 -8.98 -13.72
C THR A 306 -8.39 -9.61 -12.79
N THR A 307 -8.04 -9.84 -11.52
CA THR A 307 -8.92 -10.55 -10.58
C THR A 307 -10.11 -9.71 -10.13
N VAL A 308 -9.92 -8.39 -9.92
CA VAL A 308 -11.08 -7.48 -9.69
C VAL A 308 -11.97 -7.43 -10.93
N GLY A 309 -11.39 -7.32 -12.13
CA GLY A 309 -12.16 -7.25 -13.37
C GLY A 309 -12.94 -8.52 -13.66
N GLU A 310 -12.33 -9.68 -13.46
CA GLU A 310 -12.96 -10.98 -13.57
C GLU A 310 -14.12 -11.12 -12.57
N ALA A 311 -13.89 -10.83 -11.29
CA ALA A 311 -14.94 -10.91 -10.28
C ALA A 311 -16.12 -9.99 -10.61
N LEU A 312 -15.89 -8.78 -11.14
CA LEU A 312 -16.96 -7.90 -11.62
C LEU A 312 -17.73 -8.50 -12.81
N ASN A 313 -17.06 -9.19 -13.74
CA ASN A 313 -17.73 -9.89 -14.83
C ASN A 313 -18.56 -11.08 -14.31
N ILE A 314 -18.07 -11.81 -13.29
CA ILE A 314 -18.82 -12.88 -12.60
C ILE A 314 -20.07 -12.31 -11.91
N LEU A 315 -19.96 -11.14 -11.29
CA LEU A 315 -21.07 -10.50 -10.58
C LEU A 315 -22.09 -9.81 -11.50
N THR A 316 -21.70 -9.46 -12.73
CA THR A 316 -22.56 -8.73 -13.68
C THR A 316 -23.91 -9.42 -13.93
N PRO A 317 -24.00 -10.72 -14.28
CA PRO A 317 -25.28 -11.39 -14.50
C PRO A 317 -26.08 -11.67 -13.21
N GLN A 318 -25.47 -11.49 -12.03
CA GLN A 318 -26.13 -11.75 -10.74
C GLN A 318 -27.04 -10.60 -10.29
N HIS A 319 -26.91 -9.40 -10.88
CA HIS A 319 -27.72 -8.23 -10.54
C HIS A 319 -27.75 -7.89 -9.04
N LEU A 320 -26.56 -7.81 -8.42
CA LEU A 320 -26.38 -7.60 -6.98
C LEU A 320 -27.31 -6.55 -6.38
N ARG A 321 -27.57 -5.42 -7.07
CA ARG A 321 -28.51 -4.36 -6.64
C ARG A 321 -29.87 -4.86 -6.15
N GLN A 322 -30.40 -5.91 -6.75
CA GLN A 322 -31.74 -6.42 -6.48
C GLN A 322 -31.80 -7.42 -5.33
N MET A 323 -30.63 -7.85 -4.84
CA MET A 323 -30.51 -8.85 -3.79
C MET A 323 -30.64 -8.23 -2.38
N SER A 324 -31.12 -9.03 -1.43
CA SER A 324 -30.96 -8.72 -0.01
C SER A 324 -29.48 -8.69 0.38
N THR A 325 -29.14 -8.05 1.50
CA THR A 325 -27.74 -7.97 1.96
C THR A 325 -27.07 -9.33 2.13
N PRO A 326 -27.69 -10.35 2.76
CA PRO A 326 -27.07 -11.67 2.90
C PRO A 326 -26.80 -12.36 1.56
N GLN A 327 -27.76 -12.29 0.63
CA GLN A 327 -27.60 -12.82 -0.74
C GLN A 327 -26.45 -12.12 -1.46
N ALA A 328 -26.40 -10.78 -1.43
CA ALA A 328 -25.35 -10.02 -2.08
C ALA A 328 -23.95 -10.32 -1.51
N LEU A 329 -23.82 -10.46 -0.19
CA LEU A 329 -22.57 -10.84 0.46
C LEU A 329 -22.17 -12.27 0.11
N HIS A 330 -23.10 -13.23 0.14
CA HIS A 330 -22.84 -14.59 -0.30
C HIS A 330 -22.32 -14.62 -1.75
N THR A 331 -23.01 -13.97 -2.68
CA THR A 331 -22.61 -13.92 -4.09
C THR A 331 -21.26 -13.21 -4.29
N TYR A 332 -20.97 -12.15 -3.54
CA TYR A 332 -19.65 -11.50 -3.51
C TYR A 332 -18.55 -12.47 -3.08
N LEU A 333 -18.75 -13.22 -2.00
CA LEU A 333 -17.75 -14.18 -1.49
C LEU A 333 -17.50 -15.32 -2.49
N GLU A 334 -18.54 -15.84 -3.15
CA GLU A 334 -18.39 -16.89 -4.17
C GLU A 334 -17.67 -16.37 -5.42
N ALA A 335 -18.04 -15.18 -5.92
CA ALA A 335 -17.40 -14.58 -7.08
C ALA A 335 -15.92 -14.28 -6.82
N SER A 336 -15.60 -13.81 -5.61
CA SER A 336 -14.21 -13.62 -5.17
C SER A 336 -13.45 -14.95 -5.15
N ALA A 337 -14.03 -16.02 -4.57
CA ALA A 337 -13.39 -17.34 -4.54
C ALA A 337 -13.04 -17.86 -5.95
N LEU A 338 -13.98 -17.75 -6.89
CA LEU A 338 -13.79 -18.18 -8.27
C LEU A 338 -12.65 -17.41 -8.94
N ALA A 339 -12.66 -16.09 -8.87
CA ALA A 339 -11.60 -15.26 -9.46
C ALA A 339 -10.22 -15.49 -8.80
N PHE A 340 -10.18 -15.81 -7.51
CA PHE A 340 -8.94 -16.19 -6.84
C PHE A 340 -8.41 -17.57 -7.28
N ALA A 341 -9.29 -18.51 -7.64
CA ALA A 341 -8.88 -19.76 -8.26
C ALA A 341 -8.12 -19.49 -9.57
N ASP A 342 -8.72 -18.68 -10.44
CA ASP A 342 -8.18 -18.32 -11.75
C ASP A 342 -6.89 -17.48 -11.63
N ARG A 343 -6.84 -16.53 -10.68
CA ARG A 343 -5.61 -15.83 -10.29
C ARG A 343 -4.47 -16.80 -9.98
N GLY A 344 -4.76 -17.80 -9.13
CA GLY A 344 -3.79 -18.76 -8.65
C GLY A 344 -3.19 -19.62 -9.76
N ALA A 345 -4.02 -19.99 -10.74
CA ALA A 345 -3.64 -20.86 -11.84
C ALA A 345 -2.86 -20.15 -12.96
N TYR A 346 -3.22 -18.89 -13.29
CA TYR A 346 -2.78 -18.28 -14.55
C TYR A 346 -1.92 -17.03 -14.43
N VAL A 347 -2.04 -16.26 -13.36
CA VAL A 347 -1.44 -14.92 -13.32
C VAL A 347 0.01 -14.99 -12.81
N GLY A 348 0.92 -14.32 -13.54
CA GLY A 348 2.33 -14.15 -13.22
C GLY A 348 2.94 -12.97 -13.99
N ASP A 349 4.26 -12.91 -14.12
CA ASP A 349 4.92 -11.91 -14.97
C ASP A 349 4.78 -12.29 -16.46
N PRO A 350 4.12 -11.46 -17.29
CA PRO A 350 3.90 -11.77 -18.70
C PRO A 350 5.17 -11.79 -19.56
N ALA A 351 6.33 -11.36 -19.02
CA ALA A 351 7.61 -11.57 -19.68
C ALA A 351 8.10 -13.03 -19.60
N TYR A 352 7.48 -13.86 -18.75
CA TYR A 352 7.92 -15.23 -18.44
C TYR A 352 6.82 -16.27 -18.59
N VAL A 353 5.55 -15.86 -18.51
CA VAL A 353 4.39 -16.75 -18.67
C VAL A 353 3.32 -16.10 -19.53
N ASP A 354 2.57 -16.90 -20.28
CA ASP A 354 1.43 -16.41 -21.03
C ASP A 354 0.23 -16.24 -20.09
N VAL A 355 -0.12 -14.98 -19.80
CA VAL A 355 -1.26 -14.66 -18.95
C VAL A 355 -2.47 -14.39 -19.85
N PRO A 356 -3.54 -15.21 -19.80
CA PRO A 356 -4.72 -15.12 -20.68
C PRO A 356 -5.62 -13.94 -20.27
N THR A 357 -5.06 -12.72 -20.31
CA THR A 357 -5.65 -11.50 -19.75
C THR A 357 -6.93 -11.12 -20.49
N LYS A 358 -7.00 -11.36 -21.80
CA LYS A 358 -8.17 -11.06 -22.62
C LYS A 358 -9.35 -11.96 -22.22
N GLU A 359 -9.06 -13.23 -21.98
CA GLU A 359 -9.99 -14.29 -21.63
C GLU A 359 -10.53 -14.08 -20.21
N LEU A 360 -9.64 -13.92 -19.21
CA LEU A 360 -10.01 -13.66 -17.81
C LEU A 360 -10.87 -12.40 -17.65
N LEU A 361 -10.64 -11.38 -18.48
CA LEU A 361 -11.41 -10.13 -18.48
C LEU A 361 -12.62 -10.15 -19.43
N SER A 362 -12.90 -11.27 -20.09
CA SER A 362 -14.02 -11.38 -21.01
C SER A 362 -15.34 -11.57 -20.26
N ARG A 363 -16.42 -11.04 -20.85
CA ARG A 363 -17.78 -11.26 -20.33
C ARG A 363 -18.22 -12.73 -20.44
N GLY A 364 -17.75 -13.43 -21.47
CA GLY A 364 -18.06 -14.84 -21.68
C GLY A 364 -17.51 -15.69 -20.54
N PHE A 365 -16.22 -15.57 -20.25
CA PHE A 365 -15.58 -16.29 -19.15
C PHE A 365 -16.24 -15.97 -17.80
N GLY A 366 -16.45 -14.69 -17.49
CA GLY A 366 -17.14 -14.30 -16.26
C GLY A 366 -18.57 -14.87 -16.15
N ALA A 367 -19.32 -14.92 -17.25
CA ALA A 367 -20.67 -15.50 -17.27
C ALA A 367 -20.66 -17.02 -17.07
N GLU A 368 -19.69 -17.73 -17.63
CA GLU A 368 -19.51 -19.18 -17.40
C GLU A 368 -19.18 -19.45 -15.93
N ARG A 369 -18.19 -18.74 -15.37
CA ARG A 369 -17.82 -18.85 -13.95
C ARG A 369 -19.00 -18.49 -13.03
N SER A 370 -19.78 -17.48 -13.39
CA SER A 370 -21.00 -17.08 -12.68
C SER A 370 -22.04 -18.20 -12.57
N CYS A 371 -22.10 -19.15 -13.49
CA CYS A 371 -23.07 -20.26 -13.40
C CYS A 371 -22.76 -21.24 -12.26
N LEU A 372 -21.53 -21.22 -11.73
CA LEU A 372 -21.12 -22.08 -10.63
C LEU A 372 -21.65 -21.61 -9.27
N ILE A 373 -22.05 -20.34 -9.15
CA ILE A 373 -22.58 -19.79 -7.91
C ILE A 373 -23.94 -20.42 -7.61
N ASN A 374 -24.00 -21.24 -6.58
CA ASN A 374 -25.26 -21.76 -6.05
C ASN A 374 -25.89 -20.68 -5.14
N PRO A 375 -27.11 -20.20 -5.42
CA PRO A 375 -27.70 -19.05 -4.72
C PRO A 375 -28.07 -19.32 -3.26
N THR A 376 -28.02 -20.56 -2.77
CA THR A 376 -28.41 -20.95 -1.40
C THR A 376 -27.30 -21.65 -0.63
N THR A 377 -26.19 -22.01 -1.27
CA THR A 377 -25.15 -22.83 -0.64
C THR A 377 -23.78 -22.43 -1.14
N ALA A 378 -22.88 -22.10 -0.23
CA ALA A 378 -21.47 -21.82 -0.50
C ALA A 378 -20.80 -23.08 -1.04
N LEU A 379 -20.04 -22.94 -2.12
CA LEU A 379 -19.26 -24.04 -2.68
C LEU A 379 -18.17 -24.48 -1.67
N THR A 380 -17.76 -25.74 -1.71
CA THR A 380 -16.62 -26.21 -0.91
C THR A 380 -15.31 -25.72 -1.53
N LYS A 381 -14.56 -24.88 -0.81
CA LYS A 381 -13.23 -24.39 -1.22
C LYS A 381 -12.18 -25.38 -0.71
N PRO A 382 -11.02 -25.55 -1.36
CA PRO A 382 -10.53 -24.89 -2.59
C PRO A 382 -11.34 -25.18 -3.88
N LEU A 383 -11.66 -24.15 -4.67
CA LEU A 383 -12.30 -24.26 -6.00
C LEU A 383 -11.28 -24.38 -7.13
N PRO A 384 -11.55 -25.21 -8.16
CA PRO A 384 -10.71 -25.25 -9.35
C PRO A 384 -10.83 -23.94 -10.18
N ALA A 385 -9.75 -23.60 -10.87
CA ALA A 385 -9.77 -22.57 -11.90
C ALA A 385 -10.57 -23.03 -13.12
N GLY A 386 -11.22 -22.09 -13.81
CA GLY A 386 -11.90 -22.30 -15.08
C GLY A 386 -10.94 -22.43 -16.25
N SER A 387 -11.47 -22.65 -17.45
CA SER A 387 -10.68 -22.78 -18.69
C SER A 387 -10.74 -21.49 -19.50
N PRO A 388 -9.67 -20.68 -19.60
CA PRO A 388 -9.65 -19.50 -20.44
C PRO A 388 -9.33 -19.87 -21.91
N ASP A 389 -10.15 -20.72 -22.53
CA ASP A 389 -9.91 -21.27 -23.88
C ASP A 389 -10.46 -20.43 -25.04
N GLY A 390 -11.16 -19.33 -24.73
CA GLY A 390 -11.77 -18.43 -25.70
C GLY A 390 -13.14 -18.89 -26.23
N SER A 391 -13.67 -20.02 -25.75
CA SER A 391 -14.97 -20.58 -26.16
C SER A 391 -15.90 -20.72 -24.97
N TYR A 392 -16.62 -19.64 -24.65
CA TYR A 392 -17.50 -19.59 -23.47
C TYR A 392 -18.95 -19.79 -23.86
N GLU A 393 -19.45 -21.01 -23.67
CA GLU A 393 -20.87 -21.29 -23.69
C GLU A 393 -21.47 -21.03 -22.30
N ARG A 394 -22.72 -20.58 -22.26
CA ARG A 394 -23.36 -20.26 -20.98
C ARG A 394 -23.55 -21.54 -20.16
N CYS A 395 -22.85 -21.60 -19.03
CA CYS A 395 -22.91 -22.70 -18.06
C CYS A 395 -22.34 -24.04 -18.56
N ALA A 396 -21.31 -24.03 -19.41
CA ALA A 396 -20.57 -25.23 -19.75
C ALA A 396 -19.79 -25.80 -18.54
N SER A 397 -19.58 -27.12 -18.53
CA SER A 397 -18.80 -27.82 -17.50
C SER A 397 -17.31 -27.57 -17.71
N GLY A 398 -16.68 -26.81 -16.81
CA GLY A 398 -15.24 -26.54 -16.86
C GLY A 398 -14.37 -27.78 -16.61
N VAL A 399 -13.16 -27.78 -17.17
CA VAL A 399 -12.12 -28.78 -16.87
C VAL A 399 -11.35 -28.35 -15.62
N PRO A 400 -11.19 -29.22 -14.59
CA PRO A 400 -10.45 -28.85 -13.38
C PRO A 400 -8.98 -28.54 -13.70
N THR A 401 -8.49 -27.41 -13.19
CA THR A 401 -7.05 -27.07 -13.17
C THR A 401 -6.55 -26.94 -11.73
N ALA A 402 -5.24 -27.14 -11.55
CA ALA A 402 -4.64 -27.21 -10.22
C ALA A 402 -4.64 -25.85 -9.51
N GLN A 403 -5.24 -25.79 -8.31
CA GLN A 403 -5.18 -24.64 -7.42
C GLN A 403 -3.84 -24.56 -6.69
N ARG A 404 -3.42 -23.33 -6.35
CA ARG A 404 -2.18 -23.06 -5.61
C ARG A 404 -2.41 -22.07 -4.46
N PRO A 405 -1.69 -22.24 -3.34
CA PRO A 405 -1.81 -21.35 -2.19
C PRO A 405 -1.30 -19.95 -2.51
N ASP A 406 -1.82 -18.98 -1.77
CA ASP A 406 -1.43 -17.58 -1.86
C ASP A 406 -0.36 -17.24 -0.82
N THR A 407 0.72 -16.57 -1.23
CA THR A 407 1.95 -16.39 -0.42
C THR A 407 2.31 -14.93 -0.15
N GLU A 408 1.51 -13.97 -0.60
CA GLU A 408 1.82 -12.54 -0.52
C GLU A 408 1.67 -11.95 0.90
N GLY A 409 2.63 -11.12 1.31
CA GLY A 409 2.63 -10.40 2.58
C GLY A 409 1.56 -9.30 2.68
N LEU A 410 1.32 -8.80 3.90
CA LEU A 410 0.15 -7.94 4.23
C LEU A 410 0.44 -6.42 4.28
N SER A 411 1.62 -5.95 3.85
CA SER A 411 1.97 -4.52 3.91
C SER A 411 2.07 -3.88 2.54
N THR A 412 1.59 -2.65 2.48
CA THR A 412 1.44 -1.83 1.28
C THR A 412 0.96 -0.46 1.77
N THR A 413 1.09 0.58 0.96
CA THR A 413 0.30 1.81 1.11
C THR A 413 -0.38 2.20 -0.20
N HIS A 414 -1.43 3.01 -0.10
CA HIS A 414 -2.18 3.51 -1.25
C HIS A 414 -2.40 5.01 -1.13
N LEU A 415 -2.37 5.69 -2.27
CA LEU A 415 -2.78 7.08 -2.38
C LEU A 415 -3.50 7.35 -3.70
N VAL A 416 -4.37 8.35 -3.66
CA VAL A 416 -5.04 8.90 -4.84
C VAL A 416 -4.83 10.41 -4.89
N ALA A 417 -4.64 10.94 -6.09
CA ALA A 417 -4.50 12.36 -6.33
C ALA A 417 -5.25 12.78 -7.60
N ALA A 418 -5.87 13.95 -7.56
CA ALA A 418 -6.49 14.58 -8.73
C ALA A 418 -6.17 16.07 -8.76
N ASP A 419 -6.06 16.63 -9.96
CA ASP A 419 -5.79 18.06 -10.17
C ASP A 419 -6.97 18.81 -10.79
N LYS A 420 -6.86 20.14 -10.82
CA LYS A 420 -7.86 21.03 -11.45
C LYS A 420 -8.04 20.83 -12.96
N TRP A 421 -7.12 20.13 -13.63
CA TRP A 421 -7.22 19.85 -15.07
C TRP A 421 -7.92 18.52 -15.36
N GLY A 422 -8.33 17.79 -14.31
CA GLY A 422 -9.05 16.53 -14.41
C GLY A 422 -8.14 15.31 -14.55
N ASN A 423 -6.82 15.44 -14.40
CA ASN A 423 -5.96 14.27 -14.35
C ASN A 423 -6.11 13.57 -12.99
N VAL A 424 -5.97 12.25 -13.00
CA VAL A 424 -6.17 11.41 -11.82
C VAL A 424 -5.07 10.37 -11.73
N VAL A 425 -4.52 10.18 -10.54
CA VAL A 425 -3.58 9.12 -10.21
C VAL A 425 -4.20 8.25 -9.12
N SER A 426 -4.16 6.94 -9.33
CA SER A 426 -4.33 5.91 -8.30
C SER A 426 -3.01 5.15 -8.22
N TYR A 427 -2.35 5.20 -7.07
CA TYR A 427 -1.00 4.68 -6.91
C TYR A 427 -0.89 3.82 -5.66
N THR A 428 -0.51 2.56 -5.86
CA THR A 428 -0.21 1.60 -4.80
C THR A 428 1.27 1.26 -4.85
N LEU A 429 1.94 1.31 -3.71
CA LEU A 429 3.38 1.04 -3.58
C LEU A 429 3.67 0.36 -2.25
N THR A 430 4.76 -0.40 -2.20
CA THR A 430 5.07 -1.26 -1.06
C THR A 430 6.56 -1.54 -0.87
N ILE A 431 6.90 -2.18 0.26
CA ILE A 431 8.13 -2.94 0.53
C ILE A 431 7.83 -4.40 0.96
N GLU A 432 6.66 -4.94 0.57
CA GLU A 432 6.05 -6.26 0.86
C GLU A 432 5.46 -6.41 2.27
N GLN A 433 6.29 -6.50 3.30
CA GLN A 433 5.83 -6.68 4.68
C GLN A 433 5.98 -5.39 5.47
N THR A 434 5.27 -5.28 6.59
CA THR A 434 5.44 -4.17 7.52
C THR A 434 6.90 -4.23 7.97
N GLY A 435 7.66 -3.18 7.70
CA GLY A 435 9.11 -3.13 7.93
C GLY A 435 9.98 -3.74 6.82
N GLY A 436 9.39 -4.18 5.70
CA GLY A 436 10.08 -4.81 4.57
C GLY A 436 10.96 -5.97 5.00
N SER A 437 12.21 -6.01 4.53
CA SER A 437 13.22 -6.96 4.99
C SER A 437 13.71 -6.73 6.43
N GLY A 438 13.33 -5.61 7.05
CA GLY A 438 13.94 -5.14 8.30
C GLY A 438 15.37 -4.59 8.12
N ILE A 439 15.92 -4.60 6.90
CA ILE A 439 17.29 -4.21 6.61
C ILE A 439 17.33 -2.75 6.12
N THR A 440 17.85 -1.86 6.96
CA THR A 440 18.13 -0.46 6.59
C THR A 440 19.51 -0.36 5.95
N VAL A 441 19.62 0.37 4.83
CA VAL A 441 20.92 0.64 4.20
C VAL A 441 21.72 1.61 5.09
N PRO A 442 22.94 1.24 5.56
CA PRO A 442 23.70 2.06 6.49
C PRO A 442 23.91 3.50 6.00
N GLY A 443 23.52 4.49 6.82
CA GLY A 443 23.69 5.91 6.52
C GLY A 443 22.76 6.46 5.44
N ARG A 444 21.70 5.72 5.07
CA ARG A 444 20.74 6.12 4.02
C ARG A 444 19.29 6.24 4.47
N GLY A 445 18.95 5.69 5.64
CA GLY A 445 17.66 5.94 6.28
C GLY A 445 16.43 5.30 5.63
N PHE A 446 16.59 4.31 4.75
CA PHE A 446 15.46 3.57 4.18
C PHE A 446 15.65 2.05 4.27
N LEU A 447 14.52 1.35 4.39
CA LEU A 447 14.44 -0.11 4.42
C LEU A 447 14.46 -0.69 3.00
N LEU A 448 15.11 -1.83 2.83
CA LEU A 448 15.00 -2.67 1.63
C LEU A 448 13.71 -3.51 1.70
N ASN A 449 13.05 -3.70 0.56
CA ASN A 449 11.91 -4.61 0.43
C ASN A 449 12.30 -6.07 0.73
N ASN A 450 11.30 -6.90 1.02
CA ASN A 450 11.41 -8.35 0.98
C ASN A 450 10.55 -8.95 -0.15
N GLU A 451 10.35 -8.20 -1.23
CA GLU A 451 9.31 -8.46 -2.23
C GLU A 451 9.38 -9.81 -2.93
N LEU A 452 10.56 -10.45 -2.94
CA LEU A 452 10.69 -11.74 -3.59
C LEU A 452 9.93 -12.84 -2.83
N THR A 453 9.49 -12.63 -1.58
CA THR A 453 8.64 -13.58 -0.84
C THR A 453 7.27 -13.78 -1.48
N ASP A 454 6.84 -12.89 -2.36
CA ASP A 454 5.65 -13.08 -3.17
C ASP A 454 5.78 -14.23 -4.17
N PHE A 455 6.99 -14.64 -4.55
CA PHE A 455 7.16 -15.86 -5.35
C PHE A 455 6.82 -17.10 -4.54
N SER A 456 6.37 -18.14 -5.23
CA SER A 456 6.13 -19.44 -4.61
C SER A 456 7.44 -20.03 -4.07
N ALA A 457 7.49 -20.30 -2.76
CA ALA A 457 8.66 -20.86 -2.10
C ALA A 457 8.89 -22.35 -2.40
N VAL A 458 7.84 -23.07 -2.81
CA VAL A 458 7.93 -24.45 -3.27
C VAL A 458 8.28 -24.46 -4.76
N PRO A 459 9.41 -25.04 -5.17
CA PRO A 459 9.76 -25.14 -6.59
C PRO A 459 8.71 -25.93 -7.37
N ASN A 460 8.12 -25.31 -8.38
CA ASN A 460 7.20 -25.94 -9.31
C ASN A 460 7.32 -25.27 -10.68
N GLU A 461 7.73 -26.01 -11.71
CA GLU A 461 7.92 -25.48 -13.05
C GLU A 461 6.64 -25.00 -13.73
N SER A 462 5.50 -25.61 -13.39
CA SER A 462 4.19 -25.16 -13.85
C SER A 462 3.68 -23.90 -13.12
N ASP A 463 4.42 -23.48 -12.09
CA ASP A 463 4.39 -22.22 -11.34
C ASP A 463 4.25 -20.89 -12.14
N PRO A 464 3.10 -20.23 -12.46
CA PRO A 464 3.21 -18.95 -13.16
C PRO A 464 3.95 -17.88 -12.33
N ASN A 465 3.98 -18.06 -11.01
CA ASN A 465 4.66 -17.24 -10.03
C ASN A 465 5.86 -17.95 -9.38
N ARG A 466 6.52 -18.87 -10.09
CA ARG A 466 7.83 -19.41 -9.66
C ARG A 466 8.96 -18.39 -9.80
N ILE A 467 10.00 -18.53 -8.98
CA ILE A 467 11.21 -17.69 -9.03
C ILE A 467 11.97 -17.92 -10.34
N GLN A 468 12.29 -16.84 -11.05
CA GLN A 468 13.18 -16.84 -12.21
C GLN A 468 14.05 -15.56 -12.22
N PRO A 469 15.32 -15.61 -12.67
CA PRO A 469 16.16 -14.42 -12.82
C PRO A 469 15.49 -13.31 -13.61
N GLY A 470 15.46 -12.08 -13.09
CA GLY A 470 14.87 -10.90 -13.74
C GLY A 470 13.34 -10.81 -13.70
N LYS A 471 12.65 -11.87 -13.26
CA LYS A 471 11.19 -11.92 -13.18
C LYS A 471 10.66 -11.04 -12.06
N ARG A 472 9.49 -10.44 -12.26
CA ARG A 472 8.75 -9.71 -11.22
C ARG A 472 7.81 -10.66 -10.47
N PRO A 473 7.81 -10.68 -9.14
CA PRO A 473 6.85 -11.49 -8.41
C PRO A 473 5.42 -10.95 -8.60
N ARG A 474 4.44 -11.86 -8.64
CA ARG A 474 3.02 -11.53 -8.76
C ARG A 474 2.56 -10.76 -7.52
N SER A 475 1.99 -9.58 -7.73
CA SER A 475 1.37 -8.78 -6.67
C SER A 475 -0.16 -8.82 -6.73
N SER A 476 -0.84 -8.39 -5.67
CA SER A 476 -2.29 -8.14 -5.62
C SER A 476 -2.67 -6.66 -5.57
N MET A 477 -1.69 -5.75 -5.64
CA MET A 477 -1.95 -4.31 -5.67
C MET A 477 -2.95 -3.94 -6.77
N SER A 478 -4.08 -3.36 -6.39
CA SER A 478 -5.23 -3.07 -7.27
C SER A 478 -5.57 -1.58 -7.38
N PRO A 479 -4.62 -0.68 -7.72
CA PRO A 479 -4.96 0.72 -8.00
C PRO A 479 -5.96 0.78 -9.16
N THR A 480 -7.11 1.43 -8.92
CA THR A 480 -8.28 1.32 -9.79
C THR A 480 -8.83 2.71 -10.12
N ILE A 481 -9.17 2.93 -11.39
CA ILE A 481 -9.88 4.11 -11.88
C ILE A 481 -11.14 3.67 -12.62
N VAL A 482 -12.29 4.19 -12.21
CA VAL A 482 -13.59 3.95 -12.84
C VAL A 482 -14.01 5.19 -13.61
N LEU A 483 -14.35 5.00 -14.89
CA LEU A 483 -14.85 6.05 -15.76
C LEU A 483 -16.35 5.87 -16.04
N ARG A 484 -17.07 7.00 -16.11
CA ARG A 484 -18.44 7.10 -16.63
C ARG A 484 -18.43 7.98 -17.87
N GLY A 485 -18.82 7.43 -19.03
CA GLY A 485 -18.80 8.17 -20.30
C GLY A 485 -17.42 8.74 -20.65
N GLY A 486 -16.34 8.02 -20.34
CA GLY A 486 -14.96 8.43 -20.59
C GLY A 486 -14.41 9.54 -19.68
N LYS A 487 -15.14 9.92 -18.62
CA LYS A 487 -14.69 10.86 -17.58
C LYS A 487 -14.51 10.13 -16.24
N PRO A 488 -13.57 10.55 -15.37
CA PRO A 488 -13.43 9.98 -14.04
C PRO A 488 -14.73 10.03 -13.25
N PHE A 489 -15.07 8.91 -12.61
CA PHE A 489 -16.21 8.79 -11.69
C PHE A 489 -15.73 8.43 -10.29
N LEU A 490 -14.82 7.45 -10.19
CA LEU A 490 -14.23 7.00 -8.94
C LEU A 490 -12.76 6.64 -9.17
N ALA A 491 -11.89 6.89 -8.21
CA ALA A 491 -10.54 6.33 -8.17
C ALA A 491 -10.26 5.85 -6.74
N LEU A 492 -9.71 4.65 -6.60
CA LEU A 492 -9.50 4.03 -5.30
C LEU A 492 -8.43 2.94 -5.33
N GLY A 493 -8.06 2.49 -4.15
CA GLY A 493 -7.21 1.35 -3.90
C GLY A 493 -7.02 1.18 -2.40
N SER A 494 -6.32 0.13 -2.01
CA SER A 494 -6.06 -0.20 -0.61
C SER A 494 -4.68 -0.85 -0.49
N PRO A 495 -4.07 -0.81 0.70
CA PRO A 495 -3.07 -1.79 1.10
C PRO A 495 -3.68 -3.10 1.62
N GLY A 496 -2.85 -4.10 1.91
CA GLY A 496 -3.26 -5.35 2.58
C GLY A 496 -2.92 -6.65 1.86
N GLY A 497 -1.84 -6.72 1.07
CA GLY A 497 -1.48 -7.94 0.34
C GLY A 497 -2.57 -8.41 -0.60
N SER A 498 -2.86 -9.71 -0.61
CA SER A 498 -3.96 -10.24 -1.41
C SER A 498 -5.36 -9.86 -0.95
N THR A 499 -5.52 -9.32 0.26
CA THR A 499 -6.80 -8.72 0.66
C THR A 499 -7.09 -7.39 -0.04
N ILE A 500 -6.11 -6.82 -0.78
CA ILE A 500 -6.32 -5.62 -1.60
C ILE A 500 -7.41 -5.87 -2.65
N ILE A 501 -7.39 -7.03 -3.31
CA ILE A 501 -8.34 -7.39 -4.37
C ILE A 501 -9.76 -7.42 -3.80
N THR A 502 -9.96 -8.12 -2.68
CA THR A 502 -11.26 -8.24 -2.02
C THR A 502 -11.73 -6.90 -1.46
N THR A 503 -10.83 -6.11 -0.88
CA THR A 503 -11.13 -4.76 -0.38
C THR A 503 -11.60 -3.82 -1.50
N VAL A 504 -10.89 -3.80 -2.64
CA VAL A 504 -11.29 -2.97 -3.79
C VAL A 504 -12.61 -3.47 -4.37
N LEU A 505 -12.78 -4.78 -4.54
CA LEU A 505 -14.01 -5.37 -5.05
C LEU A 505 -15.21 -5.05 -4.15
N GLN A 506 -15.10 -5.25 -2.84
CA GLN A 506 -16.17 -4.96 -1.88
C GLN A 506 -16.49 -3.46 -1.83
N THR A 507 -15.48 -2.59 -1.89
CA THR A 507 -15.69 -1.13 -1.92
C THR A 507 -16.43 -0.72 -3.19
N LEU A 508 -16.08 -1.30 -4.34
CA LEU A 508 -16.77 -1.08 -5.61
C LEU A 508 -18.22 -1.55 -5.54
N THR A 509 -18.50 -2.78 -5.10
CA THR A 509 -19.89 -3.28 -5.04
C THR A 509 -20.73 -2.51 -4.02
N ASN A 510 -20.15 -2.15 -2.87
CA ASN A 510 -20.81 -1.29 -1.88
C ASN A 510 -21.23 0.05 -2.47
N ARG A 511 -20.33 0.72 -3.20
CA ARG A 511 -20.59 2.03 -3.81
C ARG A 511 -21.50 1.94 -5.03
N LEU A 512 -21.31 0.94 -5.89
CA LEU A 512 -21.96 0.84 -7.20
C LEU A 512 -23.30 0.08 -7.16
N ASP A 513 -23.46 -0.87 -6.23
CA ASP A 513 -24.62 -1.77 -6.19
C ASP A 513 -25.43 -1.66 -4.92
N ARG A 514 -24.80 -1.34 -3.78
CA ARG A 514 -25.48 -1.38 -2.49
C ARG A 514 -25.97 -0.02 -1.99
N GLY A 515 -25.87 1.01 -2.84
CA GLY A 515 -26.38 2.35 -2.54
C GLY A 515 -25.60 3.13 -1.48
N MET A 516 -24.43 2.64 -1.05
CA MET A 516 -23.59 3.32 -0.06
C MET A 516 -22.94 4.55 -0.69
N THR A 517 -22.79 5.62 0.09
CA THR A 517 -21.89 6.73 -0.26
C THR A 517 -20.44 6.26 -0.22
N LEU A 518 -19.50 6.98 -0.87
CA LEU A 518 -18.09 6.59 -0.83
C LEU A 518 -17.53 6.48 0.60
N PRO A 519 -17.75 7.44 1.53
CA PRO A 519 -17.29 7.30 2.91
C PRO A 519 -17.89 6.08 3.63
N GLN A 520 -19.16 5.77 3.39
CA GLN A 520 -19.78 4.56 3.94
C GLN A 520 -19.16 3.29 3.36
N ALA A 521 -18.94 3.22 2.05
CA ALA A 521 -18.32 2.07 1.39
C ALA A 521 -16.88 1.84 1.87
N VAL A 522 -16.13 2.92 2.12
CA VAL A 522 -14.80 2.87 2.76
C VAL A 522 -14.91 2.38 4.21
N ALA A 523 -15.84 2.90 5.00
CA ALA A 523 -15.96 2.54 6.41
C ALA A 523 -16.51 1.12 6.65
N ALA A 524 -17.29 0.56 5.72
CA ALA A 524 -17.98 -0.71 5.86
C ALA A 524 -17.04 -1.84 6.32
N PRO A 525 -17.49 -2.72 7.25
CA PRO A 525 -16.69 -3.87 7.70
C PRO A 525 -16.43 -4.84 6.53
N ARG A 526 -15.28 -5.52 6.55
CA ARG A 526 -14.77 -6.28 5.39
C ARG A 526 -14.60 -7.76 5.66
N ALA A 527 -14.79 -8.53 4.60
CA ALA A 527 -14.48 -9.95 4.53
C ALA A 527 -13.74 -10.27 3.23
N SER A 528 -12.83 -11.22 3.32
CA SER A 528 -11.87 -11.59 2.28
C SER A 528 -11.91 -13.10 2.06
N GLN A 529 -12.61 -13.50 0.99
CA GLN A 529 -12.61 -14.88 0.51
C GLN A 529 -11.65 -15.00 -0.67
N ARG A 530 -10.51 -15.66 -0.44
CA ARG A 530 -9.38 -15.78 -1.39
C ARG A 530 -9.24 -17.20 -1.94
N ASN A 531 -10.36 -17.90 -2.08
CA ASN A 531 -10.45 -19.33 -2.39
C ASN A 531 -9.87 -20.23 -1.29
N THR A 532 -10.04 -19.81 -0.04
CA THR A 532 -9.62 -20.51 1.18
C THR A 532 -10.80 -21.26 1.80
N ALA A 533 -10.52 -22.33 2.56
CA ALA A 533 -11.53 -23.16 3.20
C ALA A 533 -12.48 -22.35 4.12
N THR A 534 -11.97 -21.30 4.74
CA THR A 534 -12.73 -20.33 5.54
C THR A 534 -12.64 -18.94 4.96
N VAL A 535 -13.58 -18.06 5.33
CA VAL A 535 -13.58 -16.64 4.97
C VAL A 535 -12.92 -15.84 6.08
N THR A 536 -11.83 -15.16 5.75
CA THR A 536 -11.17 -14.24 6.68
C THR A 536 -12.00 -12.95 6.78
N ALA A 537 -12.43 -12.55 7.97
CA ALA A 537 -13.30 -11.40 8.16
C ALA A 537 -12.90 -10.56 9.37
N GLU A 538 -13.18 -9.26 9.31
CA GLU A 538 -12.98 -8.38 10.47
C GLU A 538 -13.97 -8.74 11.58
N PRO A 539 -13.63 -8.54 12.86
CA PRO A 539 -14.54 -8.81 13.98
C PRO A 539 -15.91 -8.14 13.79
N SER A 540 -15.94 -6.87 13.37
CA SER A 540 -17.18 -6.13 13.11
C SER A 540 -17.98 -6.66 11.91
N PHE A 541 -17.35 -7.37 10.97
CA PHE A 541 -18.07 -8.06 9.89
C PHE A 541 -18.72 -9.33 10.41
N ILE A 542 -18.00 -10.10 11.25
CA ILE A 542 -18.51 -11.32 11.87
C ILE A 542 -19.73 -10.96 12.73
N ASP A 543 -19.59 -9.99 13.62
CA ASP A 543 -20.67 -9.50 14.48
C ASP A 543 -21.91 -9.07 13.68
N ALA A 544 -21.71 -8.44 12.52
CA ALA A 544 -22.79 -7.92 11.70
C ALA A 544 -23.48 -8.99 10.82
N TYR A 545 -22.75 -10.02 10.36
CA TYR A 545 -23.21 -10.84 9.24
C TYR A 545 -23.08 -12.36 9.44
N GLU A 546 -22.44 -12.86 10.50
CA GLU A 546 -22.26 -14.31 10.70
C GLU A 546 -23.59 -15.06 10.69
N THR A 547 -24.55 -14.66 11.52
CA THR A 547 -25.89 -15.29 11.59
C THR A 547 -26.60 -15.32 10.22
N ALA A 548 -26.37 -14.30 9.39
CA ALA A 548 -26.98 -14.19 8.07
C ALA A 548 -26.25 -15.02 7.00
N LEU A 549 -24.97 -15.32 7.19
CA LEU A 549 -24.13 -16.05 6.23
C LEU A 549 -24.01 -17.55 6.57
N THR A 550 -24.18 -17.94 7.83
CA THR A 550 -24.20 -19.35 8.28
C THR A 550 -25.20 -20.23 7.52
N PRO A 551 -26.44 -19.79 7.20
CA PRO A 551 -27.38 -20.59 6.42
C PRO A 551 -26.90 -20.95 5.01
N TYR A 552 -26.00 -20.14 4.43
CA TYR A 552 -25.35 -20.47 3.16
C TYR A 552 -24.20 -21.47 3.33
N GLY A 553 -23.72 -21.72 4.55
CA GLY A 553 -22.56 -22.58 4.82
C GLY A 553 -21.20 -21.86 4.81
N HIS A 554 -21.20 -20.52 4.88
CA HIS A 554 -19.96 -19.75 5.04
C HIS A 554 -19.43 -19.89 6.47
N VAL A 555 -18.13 -20.20 6.60
CA VAL A 555 -17.42 -20.20 7.90
C VAL A 555 -16.53 -18.98 7.96
N LEU A 556 -16.86 -18.04 8.84
CA LEU A 556 -16.08 -16.82 9.05
C LEU A 556 -15.02 -17.06 10.13
N VAL A 557 -13.81 -16.54 9.92
CA VAL A 557 -12.73 -16.54 10.91
C VAL A 557 -12.15 -15.13 11.03
N PRO A 558 -11.76 -14.70 12.24
CA PRO A 558 -11.10 -13.41 12.43
C PRO A 558 -9.85 -13.26 11.53
N SER A 559 -9.64 -12.06 10.99
CA SER A 559 -8.46 -11.69 10.20
C SER A 559 -7.14 -11.71 10.95
N GLY A 560 -7.20 -11.54 12.26
CA GLY A 560 -6.07 -11.60 13.18
C GLY A 560 -6.53 -11.37 14.61
N ASP A 561 -5.57 -11.30 15.52
CA ASP A 561 -5.83 -11.05 16.94
C ASP A 561 -6.51 -9.69 17.13
N ALA A 562 -7.60 -9.68 17.91
CA ALA A 562 -8.33 -8.47 18.21
C ALA A 562 -7.40 -7.36 18.76
N PHE A 563 -7.68 -6.12 18.40
CA PHE A 563 -6.90 -4.93 18.79
C PHE A 563 -5.46 -4.86 18.22
N THR A 564 -5.11 -5.70 17.25
CA THR A 564 -3.87 -5.58 16.47
C THR A 564 -4.16 -5.09 15.04
N SER A 565 -3.15 -4.57 14.35
CA SER A 565 -3.30 -4.21 12.92
C SER A 565 -3.58 -5.42 12.02
N ALA A 566 -3.38 -6.65 12.51
CA ALA A 566 -3.69 -7.88 11.78
C ALA A 566 -5.20 -8.19 11.78
N ALA A 567 -5.98 -7.66 12.74
CA ALA A 567 -7.44 -7.80 12.76
C ALA A 567 -8.16 -6.88 11.75
N GLU A 568 -7.43 -6.00 11.06
CA GLU A 568 -7.99 -5.05 10.12
C GLU A 568 -7.70 -5.48 8.68
N ILE A 569 -8.69 -5.35 7.79
CA ILE A 569 -8.54 -5.69 6.37
C ILE A 569 -8.47 -4.40 5.58
N GLY A 570 -7.29 -4.01 5.11
CA GLY A 570 -7.09 -2.86 4.23
C GLY A 570 -7.26 -1.47 4.87
N ALA A 571 -6.99 -0.43 4.08
CA ALA A 571 -7.12 0.97 4.47
C ALA A 571 -7.30 1.83 3.20
N VAL A 572 -8.54 1.97 2.75
CA VAL A 572 -8.83 2.57 1.43
C VAL A 572 -8.50 4.06 1.41
N ALA A 573 -7.91 4.51 0.31
CA ALA A 573 -7.91 5.92 -0.09
C ALA A 573 -8.62 6.04 -1.44
N ALA A 574 -9.52 7.03 -1.56
CA ALA A 574 -10.43 7.14 -2.71
C ALA A 574 -10.84 8.58 -3.02
N LEU A 575 -11.17 8.83 -4.29
CA LEU A 575 -11.78 10.06 -4.80
C LEU A 575 -13.04 9.74 -5.59
N GLU A 576 -14.14 10.44 -5.32
CA GLU A 576 -15.36 10.45 -6.14
C GLU A 576 -15.52 11.81 -6.82
N PHE A 577 -15.81 11.80 -8.11
CA PHE A 577 -15.97 13.01 -8.93
C PHE A 577 -17.45 13.37 -9.06
N LEU A 578 -17.84 14.49 -8.46
CA LEU A 578 -19.23 14.91 -8.31
C LEU A 578 -19.70 15.82 -9.47
N PRO A 579 -21.02 15.93 -9.70
CA PRO A 579 -21.58 16.96 -10.56
C PRO A 579 -21.08 18.36 -10.19
N GLY A 580 -20.95 19.26 -11.16
CA GLY A 580 -20.44 20.62 -10.94
C GLY A 580 -18.93 20.72 -10.78
N GLY A 581 -18.18 19.60 -10.84
CA GLY A 581 -16.71 19.60 -10.81
C GLY A 581 -16.10 19.54 -9.42
N ALA A 582 -16.91 19.35 -8.38
CA ALA A 582 -16.42 19.07 -7.03
C ALA A 582 -15.84 17.65 -6.95
N ILE A 583 -14.91 17.46 -6.02
CA ILE A 583 -14.29 16.17 -5.71
C ILE A 583 -14.55 15.86 -4.25
N LEU A 584 -15.07 14.66 -3.98
CA LEU A 584 -15.12 14.08 -2.64
C LEU A 584 -13.89 13.20 -2.46
N ALA A 585 -13.02 13.57 -1.54
CA ALA A 585 -11.90 12.75 -1.10
C ALA A 585 -12.32 11.97 0.15
N ALA A 586 -12.02 10.67 0.18
CA ALA A 586 -12.30 9.79 1.29
C ALA A 586 -11.08 8.92 1.61
N ALA A 587 -10.69 8.89 2.87
CA ALA A 587 -9.69 8.00 3.44
C ALA A 587 -10.35 7.07 4.45
N GLU A 588 -9.67 5.97 4.77
CA GLU A 588 -10.03 5.06 5.85
C GLU A 588 -10.29 5.82 7.17
N PRO A 589 -11.46 5.69 7.82
CA PRO A 589 -11.75 6.43 9.04
C PRO A 589 -11.06 5.86 10.29
N THR A 590 -10.84 4.54 10.36
CA THR A 590 -10.42 3.90 11.62
C THR A 590 -9.27 2.93 11.47
N ARG A 591 -9.28 2.06 10.43
CA ARG A 591 -8.24 1.04 10.29
C ARG A 591 -6.87 1.68 10.11
N ARG A 592 -5.84 1.05 10.69
CA ARG A 592 -4.46 1.55 10.78
C ARG A 592 -4.38 2.94 11.43
N GLY A 593 -5.27 3.21 12.37
CA GLY A 593 -5.42 4.51 13.04
C GLY A 593 -5.97 5.61 12.13
N GLY A 594 -6.68 5.25 11.05
CA GLY A 594 -7.32 6.14 10.11
C GLY A 594 -6.36 6.75 9.08
N GLY A 595 -6.93 7.50 8.14
CA GLY A 595 -6.25 8.20 7.05
C GLY A 595 -6.69 9.65 6.92
N SER A 596 -6.06 10.36 5.99
CA SER A 596 -6.33 11.76 5.72
C SER A 596 -6.73 11.98 4.27
N ALA A 597 -7.77 12.79 4.09
CA ALA A 597 -8.28 13.23 2.81
C ALA A 597 -8.41 14.75 2.82
N GLY A 598 -8.08 15.39 1.70
CA GLY A 598 -8.19 16.83 1.58
C GLY A 598 -8.40 17.28 0.15
N THR A 599 -8.97 18.49 0.02
CA THR A 599 -9.15 19.19 -1.24
C THR A 599 -8.43 20.53 -1.19
N VAL A 600 -8.10 21.10 -2.35
CA VAL A 600 -7.37 22.37 -2.40
C VAL A 600 -8.24 23.51 -1.85
N TRP A 601 -9.51 23.56 -2.24
CA TRP A 601 -10.51 24.54 -1.79
C TRP A 601 -11.77 23.82 -1.27
N GLU A 602 -11.95 23.77 0.05
CA GLU A 602 -13.08 23.09 0.70
C GLU A 602 -14.39 23.87 0.54
N VAL A 603 -15.51 23.18 0.28
CA VAL A 603 -16.85 23.79 0.14
C VAL A 603 -17.46 24.13 1.50
N TYR A 604 -17.11 23.37 2.53
CA TYR A 604 -17.46 23.66 3.92
C TYR A 604 -16.15 23.91 4.68
N PRO A 605 -15.72 25.17 4.87
CA PRO A 605 -14.60 25.44 5.75
C PRO A 605 -14.94 24.94 7.16
N ARG A 606 -13.93 24.30 7.77
CA ARG A 606 -13.98 23.57 9.04
C ARG A 606 -14.73 24.25 10.16
#